data_AF-A0A368FPA6-F1
#
_entry.id   AF-A0A368FPA6-F1
#
_cell.length_a   1.000
_cell.length_b   1.000
_cell.length_c   1.000
_cell.angle_alpha   90.00
_cell.angle_beta   90.00
_cell.angle_gamma   90.00
#
_symmetry.space_group_name_H-M   'P 1'
#
loop_
_entity.id
_entity.type
_entity.pdbx_description
1 polymer ?
#
loop_
_entity_poly.entity_id
_entity_poly.type
_entity_poly.pdbx_seq_one_letter_code
_entity_poly.pdbx_strand_id
1 'polypeptide(L)'
;MSPSLESNNSSRKKDEELDNFAASRRQAIESTILSNVEELPKFSDIAGLTEAKSALFEALVDPIQYPEWFESSDLKPWKAVLLYGPPGTGEFSISVAMFSSSLISTPSV
;
A
#
# COMPACT_ATOMS: atom_id res chain seq x y z
N MET A 1 54.87 -7.34 38.31
CA MET A 1 54.51 -7.92 37.00
C MET A 1 53.00 -8.09 37.00
N SER A 2 52.29 -7.30 36.21
CA SER A 2 50.85 -7.47 35.98
C SER A 2 50.65 -7.54 34.47
N PRO A 3 50.03 -8.61 33.94
CA PRO A 3 49.40 -8.55 32.64
C PRO A 3 47.90 -8.81 32.77
N SER A 4 47.12 -8.04 32.00
CA SER A 4 46.00 -8.51 31.16
C SER A 4 44.87 -7.49 31.11
N LEU A 5 44.89 -6.66 30.08
CA LEU A 5 43.73 -5.91 29.57
C LEU A 5 43.57 -6.29 28.10
N GLU A 6 43.00 -7.46 27.82
CA GLU A 6 42.69 -7.85 26.44
C GLU A 6 41.42 -8.71 26.42
N SER A 7 40.25 -8.06 26.47
CA SER A 7 38.95 -8.73 26.27
C SER A 7 37.84 -7.83 25.69
N ASN A 8 37.96 -6.50 25.76
CA ASN A 8 36.84 -5.59 25.46
C ASN A 8 36.67 -5.13 23.98
N ASN A 9 37.34 -5.75 23.01
CA ASN A 9 37.29 -5.32 21.60
C ASN A 9 36.44 -6.20 20.66
N SER A 10 36.10 -7.43 21.05
CA SER A 10 35.33 -8.36 20.19
C SER A 10 33.81 -8.10 20.24
N SER A 11 33.29 -7.72 21.40
CA SER A 11 31.84 -7.50 21.60
C SER A 11 31.32 -6.26 20.89
N ARG A 12 32.04 -5.13 20.99
CA ARG A 12 31.65 -3.85 20.36
C ARG A 12 31.54 -3.92 18.82
N LYS A 13 32.37 -4.73 18.17
CA LYS A 13 32.32 -4.87 16.70
C LYS A 13 31.06 -5.58 16.19
N LYS A 14 30.50 -6.52 16.96
CA LYS A 14 29.29 -7.26 16.54
C LYS A 14 28.03 -6.41 16.66
N ASP A 15 27.96 -5.58 17.70
CA ASP A 15 26.82 -4.71 17.93
C ASP A 15 26.74 -3.60 16.86
N GLU A 16 27.89 -3.03 16.46
CA GLU A 16 27.97 -2.04 15.37
C GLU A 16 27.61 -2.63 13.99
N GLU A 17 28.00 -3.87 13.67
CA GLU A 17 27.62 -4.51 12.41
C GLU A 17 26.12 -4.81 12.32
N LEU A 18 25.49 -5.19 13.44
CA LEU A 18 24.05 -5.44 13.50
C LEU A 18 23.23 -4.15 13.38
N ASP A 19 23.68 -3.06 14.00
CA ASP A 19 23.05 -1.74 13.85
C ASP A 19 23.21 -1.18 12.43
N ASN A 20 24.37 -1.36 11.81
CA ASN A 20 24.60 -0.95 10.42
C ASN A 20 23.74 -1.77 9.44
N PHE A 21 23.58 -3.06 9.68
CA PHE A 21 22.72 -3.91 8.85
C PHE A 21 21.23 -3.56 9.02
N ALA A 22 20.80 -3.27 10.25
CA ALA A 22 19.44 -2.80 10.53
C ALA A 22 19.18 -1.42 9.90
N ALA A 23 20.14 -0.51 9.97
CA ALA A 23 20.07 0.81 9.34
C ALA A 23 19.96 0.71 7.81
N SER A 24 20.78 -0.14 7.19
CA SER A 24 20.74 -0.37 5.74
C SER A 24 19.38 -0.93 5.28
N ARG A 25 18.80 -1.85 6.05
CA ARG A 25 17.46 -2.39 5.75
C ARG A 25 16.37 -1.33 5.88
N ARG A 26 16.42 -0.49 6.90
CA ARG A 26 15.47 0.62 7.06
C ARG A 26 15.56 1.57 5.87
N GLN A 27 16.77 1.91 5.43
CA GLN A 27 16.99 2.77 4.27
C GLN A 27 16.44 2.17 2.98
N ALA A 28 16.60 0.87 2.75
CA ALA A 28 16.05 0.19 1.58
C ALA A 28 14.52 0.14 1.59
N ILE A 29 13.91 0.00 2.77
CA ILE A 29 12.44 0.06 2.91
C ILE A 29 11.96 1.49 2.67
N GLU A 30 12.63 2.47 3.28
CA GLU A 30 12.30 3.90 3.16
C GLU A 30 12.39 4.40 1.72
N SER A 31 13.39 3.98 0.95
CA SER A 31 13.51 4.34 -0.47
C SER A 31 12.47 3.66 -1.37
N THR A 32 11.86 2.56 -0.91
CA THR A 32 10.81 1.83 -1.66
C THR A 32 9.41 2.37 -1.35
N ILE A 33 9.23 3.02 -0.19
CA ILE A 33 7.96 3.69 0.14
C ILE A 33 7.85 4.93 -0.75
N LEU A 34 7.05 4.81 -1.81
CA LEU A 34 6.67 5.92 -2.67
C LEU A 34 5.98 6.99 -1.80
N SER A 35 6.69 8.07 -1.53
CA SER A 35 6.20 9.19 -0.72
C SER A 35 5.26 10.10 -1.51
N ASN A 36 5.28 9.99 -2.84
CA ASN A 36 4.49 10.80 -3.76
C ASN A 36 3.33 10.00 -4.34
N VAL A 37 2.12 10.33 -3.92
CA VAL A 37 0.87 9.82 -4.50
C VAL A 37 0.75 10.17 -6.00
N GLU A 38 1.44 11.21 -6.45
CA GLU A 38 1.44 11.69 -7.83
C GLU A 38 2.15 10.77 -8.83
N GLU A 39 3.06 9.90 -8.36
CA GLU A 39 3.75 8.90 -9.19
C GLU A 39 2.90 7.64 -9.43
N LEU A 40 1.76 7.53 -8.74
CA LEU A 40 0.86 6.40 -8.92
C LEU A 40 0.10 6.52 -10.25
N PRO A 41 -0.14 5.39 -10.95
CA PRO A 41 -0.90 5.39 -12.18
C PRO A 41 -2.27 6.03 -11.93
N LYS A 42 -2.67 6.98 -12.77
CA LYS A 42 -4.00 7.58 -12.67
C LYS A 42 -5.01 6.69 -13.39
N PHE A 43 -6.29 6.84 -13.06
CA PHE A 43 -7.36 6.08 -13.71
C PHE A 43 -7.41 6.29 -15.24
N SER A 44 -6.95 7.46 -15.69
CA SER A 44 -6.77 7.84 -17.10
C SER A 44 -5.60 7.16 -17.80
N ASP A 45 -4.61 6.68 -17.04
CA ASP A 45 -3.37 6.09 -17.55
C ASP A 45 -3.51 4.60 -17.89
N ILE A 46 -4.62 4.00 -17.43
CA ILE A 46 -4.92 2.59 -17.68
C ILE A 46 -5.73 2.48 -18.97
N ALA A 47 -5.12 1.96 -20.03
CA ALA A 47 -5.83 1.71 -21.28
C ALA A 47 -6.74 0.47 -21.16
N GLY A 48 -8.01 0.60 -21.60
CA GLY A 48 -8.97 -0.50 -21.60
C GLY A 48 -9.67 -0.75 -20.25
N LEU A 49 -10.27 -1.95 -20.13
CA LEU A 49 -10.98 -2.44 -18.94
C LEU A 49 -12.09 -1.51 -18.43
N THR A 50 -12.79 -0.80 -19.32
CA THR A 50 -13.84 0.18 -18.97
C THR A 50 -14.98 -0.41 -18.14
N GLU A 51 -15.39 -1.64 -18.46
CA GLU A 51 -16.46 -2.33 -17.73
C GLU A 51 -16.03 -2.68 -16.29
N ALA A 52 -14.83 -3.27 -16.12
CA ALA A 52 -14.27 -3.58 -14.81
C ALA A 52 -14.04 -2.31 -13.97
N LYS A 53 -13.57 -1.23 -14.61
CA LYS A 53 -13.45 0.11 -14.00
C LYS A 53 -14.79 0.62 -13.47
N SER A 54 -15.85 0.53 -14.27
CA SER A 54 -17.19 1.00 -13.89
C SER A 54 -17.75 0.17 -12.74
N ALA A 55 -17.70 -1.16 -12.83
CA ALA A 55 -18.20 -2.06 -11.80
C ALA A 55 -17.46 -1.90 -10.46
N LEU A 56 -16.13 -1.71 -10.53
CA LEU A 56 -15.31 -1.44 -9.35
C LEU A 56 -15.65 -0.10 -8.70
N PHE A 57 -15.91 0.93 -9.52
CA PHE A 57 -16.30 2.25 -9.05
C PHE A 57 -17.68 2.24 -8.39
N GLU A 58 -18.67 1.61 -9.04
CA GLU A 58 -20.02 1.41 -8.48
C GLU A 58 -19.97 0.68 -7.15
N ALA A 59 -19.25 -0.46 -7.08
CA ALA A 59 -19.14 -1.25 -5.87
C ALA A 59 -18.51 -0.52 -4.67
N LEU A 60 -17.68 0.50 -4.91
CA LEU A 60 -16.99 1.26 -3.86
C LEU A 60 -17.61 2.62 -3.57
N VAL A 61 -18.11 3.31 -4.59
CA VAL A 61 -18.65 4.67 -4.46
C VAL A 61 -20.12 4.63 -4.06
N ASP A 62 -20.91 3.69 -4.56
CA ASP A 62 -22.33 3.58 -4.20
C ASP A 62 -22.58 3.35 -2.71
N PRO A 63 -21.85 2.47 -1.99
CA PRO A 63 -22.03 2.35 -0.54
C PRO A 63 -21.62 3.61 0.23
N ILE A 64 -20.76 4.46 -0.33
CA ILE A 64 -20.34 5.73 0.28
C ILE A 64 -21.37 6.83 -0.01
N GLN A 65 -21.92 6.89 -1.24
CA GLN A 65 -22.89 7.90 -1.64
C GLN A 65 -24.31 7.63 -1.12
N TYR A 66 -24.72 6.36 -1.03
CA TYR A 66 -26.11 5.98 -0.70
C TYR A 66 -26.19 5.02 0.50
N PRO A 67 -25.69 5.41 1.69
CA PRO A 67 -25.73 4.56 2.89
C PRO A 67 -27.18 4.19 3.31
N GLU A 68 -28.14 5.08 3.03
CA GLU A 68 -29.56 4.91 3.35
C GLU A 68 -30.23 3.68 2.68
N TRP A 69 -29.78 3.28 1.49
CA TRP A 69 -30.28 2.09 0.79
C TRP A 69 -29.80 0.79 1.45
N PHE A 70 -28.60 0.84 2.04
CA PHE A 70 -27.99 -0.29 2.75
C PHE A 70 -28.43 -0.38 4.22
N GLU A 71 -28.96 0.69 4.81
CA GLU A 71 -29.56 0.66 6.15
C GLU A 71 -31.02 0.17 6.14
N SER A 72 -31.77 0.50 5.09
CA SER A 72 -33.19 0.16 4.96
C SER A 72 -33.43 -1.26 4.43
N SER A 73 -32.45 -1.81 3.72
CA SER A 73 -32.46 -3.16 3.18
C SER A 73 -31.45 -3.98 3.98
N ASP A 74 -31.72 -5.24 4.34
CA ASP A 74 -30.72 -6.14 4.97
C ASP A 74 -29.48 -6.44 4.07
N LEU A 75 -29.26 -5.63 3.03
CA LEU A 75 -28.17 -5.71 2.08
C LEU A 75 -26.91 -5.13 2.73
N LYS A 76 -25.92 -6.00 2.94
CA LYS A 76 -24.63 -5.60 3.49
C LYS A 76 -23.78 -4.95 2.40
N PRO A 77 -23.14 -3.81 2.66
CA PRO A 77 -22.23 -3.20 1.69
C PRO A 77 -21.09 -4.15 1.32
N TRP A 78 -20.59 -3.98 0.09
CA TRP A 78 -19.46 -4.75 -0.44
C TRP A 78 -18.23 -4.56 0.46
N LYS A 79 -17.67 -5.68 0.97
CA LYS A 79 -16.50 -5.63 1.89
C LYS A 79 -15.16 -5.77 1.19
N ALA A 80 -15.15 -6.45 0.05
CA ALA A 80 -13.94 -6.78 -0.68
C ALA A 80 -14.26 -6.95 -2.16
N VAL A 81 -13.32 -6.57 -3.01
CA VAL A 81 -13.38 -6.80 -4.45
C VAL A 81 -12.21 -7.69 -4.85
N LEU A 82 -12.50 -8.74 -5.62
CA LEU A 82 -11.49 -9.66 -6.14
C LEU A 82 -11.19 -9.28 -7.60
N LEU A 83 -9.95 -8.86 -7.85
CA LEU A 83 -9.42 -8.73 -9.20
C LEU A 83 -8.68 -10.02 -9.54
N TYR A 84 -9.04 -10.63 -10.67
CA TYR A 84 -8.44 -11.89 -11.12
C TYR A 84 -8.20 -11.86 -12.62
N GLY A 85 -7.11 -12.50 -13.04
CA GLY A 85 -6.75 -12.63 -14.43
C GLY A 85 -5.27 -13.01 -14.65
N PRO A 86 -4.85 -13.11 -15.92
CA PRO A 86 -3.47 -13.39 -16.29
C PRO A 86 -2.52 -12.28 -15.79
N PRO A 87 -1.29 -12.64 -15.36
CA PRO A 87 -0.32 -11.63 -14.93
C PRO A 87 -0.02 -10.66 -16.08
N GLY A 88 -0.07 -9.35 -15.79
CA GLY A 88 0.13 -8.29 -16.79
C GLY A 88 -1.15 -7.63 -17.32
N THR A 89 -2.34 -8.09 -16.91
CA THR A 89 -3.64 -7.50 -17.33
C THR A 89 -4.01 -6.21 -16.56
N GLY A 90 -3.09 -5.65 -15.79
CA GLY A 90 -3.29 -4.36 -15.12
C GLY A 90 -4.15 -4.40 -13.84
N GLU A 91 -4.47 -5.58 -13.30
CA GLU A 91 -5.22 -5.75 -12.04
C GLU A 91 -4.60 -5.00 -10.85
N PHE A 92 -3.27 -5.02 -10.74
CA PHE A 92 -2.59 -4.24 -9.71
C PHE A 92 -2.66 -2.73 -9.99
N SER A 93 -2.47 -2.34 -11.26
CA SER A 93 -2.46 -0.93 -11.67
C SER A 93 -3.82 -0.26 -11.44
N ILE A 94 -4.94 -0.92 -11.77
CA ILE A 94 -6.30 -0.39 -11.56
C ILE A 94 -6.64 -0.23 -10.08
N SER A 95 -6.22 -1.17 -9.24
CA SER A 95 -6.43 -1.08 -7.79
C SER A 95 -5.68 0.13 -7.21
N VAL A 96 -4.40 0.27 -7.56
CA VAL A 96 -3.56 1.40 -7.12
C VAL A 96 -4.11 2.73 -7.62
N ALA A 97 -4.51 2.80 -8.89
CA ALA A 97 -5.04 4.03 -9.48
C ALA A 97 -6.34 4.48 -8.84
N MET A 98 -7.20 3.53 -8.49
CA MET A 98 -8.44 3.84 -7.80
C MET A 98 -8.18 4.33 -6.38
N PHE A 99 -7.30 3.68 -5.63
CA PHE A 99 -6.95 4.11 -4.28
C PHE A 99 -6.29 5.50 -4.23
N SER A 100 -5.41 5.77 -5.21
CA SER A 100 -4.80 7.10 -5.40
C SER A 100 -5.84 8.16 -5.80
N SER A 101 -6.93 7.75 -6.44
CA SER A 101 -7.97 8.67 -6.87
C SER A 101 -8.58 9.39 -5.68
N SER A 102 -8.56 10.72 -5.74
CA SER A 102 -9.00 11.63 -4.67
C SER A 102 -10.41 11.36 -4.13
N LEU A 103 -11.26 10.61 -4.87
CA LEU A 103 -12.61 10.23 -4.44
C LEU A 103 -12.63 9.34 -3.19
N ILE A 104 -11.58 8.55 -2.92
CA ILE A 104 -11.55 7.58 -1.80
C ILE A 104 -10.60 8.06 -0.69
N SER A 105 -9.69 8.98 -1.00
CA SER A 105 -8.64 9.45 -0.08
C SER A 105 -9.14 10.39 1.03
N THR A 106 -10.37 10.90 1.00
CA THR A 106 -10.86 11.85 2.01
C THR A 106 -12.28 11.55 2.49
N PRO A 107 -12.46 10.98 3.69
CA PRO A 107 -13.54 11.41 4.56
C PRO A 107 -13.08 12.70 5.23
N SER A 108 -13.34 13.85 4.60
CA SER A 108 -13.22 15.14 5.29
C SER A 108 -14.34 15.22 6.33
N VAL A 109 -14.00 14.92 7.58
CA VAL A 109 -14.75 15.31 8.79
C VAL A 109 -13.97 16.37 9.55
#